data_AF-A0A954LXH5-F1
#
_entry.id   AF-A0A954LXH5-F1
#
_cell.length_a   1.000
_cell.length_b   1.000
_cell.length_c   1.000
_cell.angle_alpha   90.00
_cell.angle_beta   90.00
_cell.angle_gamma   90.00
#
_symmetry.space_group_name_H-M   'P 1'
#
loop_
_entity.id
_entity.type
_entity.pdbx_description
1 polymer ?
#
loop_
_entity_poly.entity_id
_entity_poly.type
_entity_poly.pdbx_seq_one_letter_code
_entity_poly.pdbx_strand_id
1 'polypeptide(L)'
;MPLPQLKPQEIPLDHPDSTNMFQPSAEKPLVATRAAVEMYTHEVIVLCWGVLQDNARQYDGLDYLQVFQDDTKSEPLWFIEDGEGGAITALLPSDY
;
A
#
# COMPACT_ATOMS: atom_id res chain seq x y z
N MET A 1 3.48 -9.27 16.29
CA MET A 1 4.70 -8.90 15.55
C MET A 1 4.67 -7.39 15.36
N PRO A 2 5.81 -6.68 15.35
CA PRO A 2 5.80 -5.26 14.98
C PRO A 2 5.25 -5.11 13.56
N LEU A 3 4.48 -4.05 13.32
CA LEU A 3 4.01 -3.72 11.98
C LEU A 3 5.19 -3.19 11.15
N PRO A 4 5.29 -3.53 9.86
CA PRO A 4 6.21 -2.87 8.93
C PRO A 4 6.07 -1.34 9.00
N GLN A 5 7.17 -0.63 8.79
CA GLN A 5 7.22 0.83 8.84
C GLN A 5 6.93 1.43 7.46
N LEU A 6 5.93 2.31 7.39
CA LEU A 6 5.68 3.12 6.20
C LEU A 6 6.87 4.03 5.92
N LYS A 7 7.43 3.96 4.71
CA LYS A 7 8.46 4.87 4.23
C LYS A 7 7.84 6.18 3.75
N PRO A 8 8.59 7.29 3.73
CA PRO A 8 8.19 8.46 2.95
C PRO A 8 7.91 8.05 1.51
N GLN A 9 6.78 8.52 0.97
CA GLN A 9 6.42 8.34 -0.43
C GLN A 9 7.40 9.06 -1.37
N GLU A 10 7.40 8.70 -2.65
CA GLU A 10 8.37 9.19 -3.65
C GLU A 10 8.21 10.69 -3.92
N ILE A 11 6.97 11.17 -3.99
CA ILE A 11 6.63 12.57 -4.23
C ILE A 11 6.14 13.28 -2.95
N PRO A 12 6.24 14.63 -2.85
CA PRO A 12 5.71 15.37 -1.71
C PRO A 12 4.21 15.13 -1.47
N LEU A 13 3.77 15.20 -0.22
CA LEU A 13 2.36 15.01 0.17
C LEU A 13 1.42 16.09 -0.39
N ASP A 14 1.95 17.26 -0.71
CA ASP A 14 1.23 18.37 -1.35
C ASP A 14 1.38 18.39 -2.88
N HIS A 15 1.99 17.35 -3.47
CA HIS A 15 2.11 17.23 -4.91
C HIS A 15 0.73 16.98 -5.55
N PRO A 16 0.40 17.58 -6.69
CA PRO A 16 -0.90 17.40 -7.35
C PRO A 16 -1.23 15.95 -7.74
N ASP A 17 -0.23 15.06 -7.79
CA ASP A 17 -0.43 13.63 -8.08
C ASP A 17 -0.65 12.79 -6.82
N SER A 18 -0.44 13.35 -5.61
CA SER A 18 -0.79 12.69 -4.34
C SER A 18 -2.30 12.73 -4.11
N THR A 19 -3.02 11.88 -4.83
CA THR A 19 -4.50 11.88 -4.89
C THR A 19 -5.12 10.53 -4.52
N ASN A 20 -4.31 9.50 -4.27
CA ASN A 20 -4.76 8.14 -4.01
C ASN A 20 -5.23 7.99 -2.56
N MET A 21 -6.36 7.31 -2.39
CA MET A 21 -7.08 7.22 -1.10
C MET A 21 -6.98 5.83 -0.45
N PHE A 22 -6.47 4.85 -1.20
CA PHE A 22 -6.43 3.43 -0.86
C PHE A 22 -7.80 2.95 -0.36
N GLN A 23 -8.88 3.39 -1.01
CA GLN A 23 -10.26 3.10 -0.63
C GLN A 23 -10.84 2.00 -1.53
N PRO A 24 -11.00 0.76 -1.05
CA PRO A 24 -11.52 -0.32 -1.87
C PRO A 24 -13.02 -0.16 -2.13
N SER A 25 -13.43 -0.61 -3.30
CA SER A 25 -14.82 -0.69 -3.74
C SER A 25 -15.02 -1.96 -4.58
N ALA A 26 -16.25 -2.19 -5.07
CA ALA A 26 -16.51 -3.29 -6.01
C ALA A 26 -15.75 -3.11 -7.34
N GLU A 27 -15.50 -1.87 -7.75
CA GLU A 27 -14.81 -1.51 -9.00
C GLU A 27 -13.29 -1.35 -8.80
N LYS A 28 -12.85 -1.18 -7.55
CA LYS A 28 -11.44 -1.10 -7.16
C LYS A 28 -11.17 -1.98 -5.94
N PRO A 29 -11.07 -3.31 -6.10
CA PRO A 29 -10.92 -4.21 -4.97
C PRO A 29 -9.53 -4.10 -4.34
N LEU A 30 -9.44 -4.38 -3.03
CA LEU A 30 -8.16 -4.66 -2.37
C LEU A 30 -7.78 -6.12 -2.62
N VAL A 31 -6.65 -6.34 -3.27
CA VAL A 31 -6.11 -7.67 -3.59
C VAL A 31 -4.66 -7.77 -3.13
N ALA A 32 -4.17 -8.99 -2.98
CA ALA A 32 -2.78 -9.24 -2.63
C ALA A 32 -2.23 -10.40 -3.45
N THR A 33 -0.96 -10.32 -3.84
CA THR A 33 -0.27 -11.46 -4.46
C THR A 33 -0.08 -12.57 -3.44
N ARG A 34 0.03 -13.80 -3.94
CA ARG A 34 0.29 -14.97 -3.08
C ARG A 34 1.60 -14.81 -2.32
N ALA A 35 2.65 -14.30 -2.95
CA ALA A 35 3.96 -14.14 -2.32
C ALA A 35 3.92 -13.08 -1.20
N ALA A 36 3.21 -11.96 -1.39
CA ALA A 36 3.00 -10.97 -0.35
C ALA A 36 2.24 -11.56 0.86
N VAL A 37 1.20 -12.35 0.62
CA VAL A 37 0.45 -13.04 1.68
C VAL A 37 1.33 -14.05 2.41
N GLU A 38 2.14 -14.83 1.70
CA GLU A 38 3.05 -15.82 2.30
C GLU A 38 4.13 -15.13 3.18
N MET A 39 4.65 -13.97 2.76
CA MET A 39 5.71 -13.25 3.48
C MET A 39 5.19 -12.43 4.66
N TYR A 40 4.07 -11.71 4.48
CA TYR A 40 3.56 -10.74 5.45
C TYR A 40 2.31 -11.21 6.19
N THR A 41 1.58 -12.21 5.70
CA THR A 41 0.24 -12.63 6.17
C THR A 41 -0.87 -11.64 5.83
N HIS A 42 -2.10 -12.15 5.73
CA HIS A 42 -3.29 -11.31 5.52
C HIS A 42 -3.49 -10.25 6.61
N GLU A 43 -3.22 -10.59 7.87
CA GLU A 43 -3.43 -9.69 9.00
C GLU A 43 -2.55 -8.43 8.89
N VAL A 44 -1.26 -8.60 8.61
CA VAL A 44 -0.32 -7.48 8.45
C VAL A 44 -0.68 -6.63 7.24
N ILE A 45 -1.06 -7.26 6.11
CA ILE A 45 -1.47 -6.52 4.91
C ILE A 45 -2.68 -5.62 5.21
N VAL A 46 -3.69 -6.14 5.91
CA VAL A 46 -4.88 -5.36 6.30
C VAL A 46 -4.52 -4.23 7.26
N LEU A 47 -3.62 -4.47 8.22
CA LEU A 47 -3.16 -3.43 9.16
C LEU A 47 -2.36 -2.33 8.44
N CYS A 48 -1.44 -2.67 7.53
CA CYS A 48 -0.71 -1.71 6.72
C CYS A 48 -1.65 -0.91 5.82
N TRP A 49 -2.63 -1.56 5.19
CA TRP A 49 -3.66 -0.88 4.41
C TRP A 49 -4.45 0.13 5.26
N GLY A 50 -4.84 -0.22 6.49
CA GLY A 50 -5.48 0.72 7.42
C GLY A 50 -4.63 1.97 7.69
N VAL A 51 -3.31 1.81 7.84
CA VAL A 51 -2.37 2.94 7.99
C VAL A 51 -2.39 3.84 6.74
N LEU A 52 -2.46 3.27 5.53
CA LEU A 52 -2.56 4.07 4.30
C LEU A 52 -3.85 4.87 4.26
N GLN A 53 -4.98 4.28 4.67
CA GLN A 53 -6.26 5.00 4.71
C GLN A 53 -6.27 6.14 5.74
N ASP A 54 -5.62 5.97 6.89
CA ASP A 54 -5.45 7.06 7.86
C ASP A 54 -4.59 8.19 7.30
N ASN A 55 -3.46 7.86 6.65
CA ASN A 55 -2.56 8.84 6.06
C ASN A 55 -3.21 9.58 4.89
N ALA A 56 -3.88 8.88 3.98
CA ALA A 56 -4.57 9.51 2.86
C ALA A 56 -5.66 10.48 3.34
N ARG A 57 -6.41 10.14 4.40
CA ARG A 57 -7.36 11.07 5.02
C ARG A 57 -6.69 12.28 5.67
N GLN A 58 -5.49 12.10 6.23
CA GLN A 58 -4.75 13.18 6.87
C GLN A 58 -4.19 14.19 5.85
N TYR A 59 -3.73 13.70 4.71
CA TYR A 59 -3.01 14.51 3.72
C TYR A 59 -3.82 14.82 2.45
N ASP A 60 -5.09 14.42 2.41
CA ASP A 60 -5.99 14.57 1.25
C ASP A 60 -5.50 13.85 -0.02
N GLY A 61 -4.87 12.70 0.19
CA GLY A 61 -4.32 11.85 -0.85
C GLY A 61 -2.87 11.44 -0.60
N LEU A 62 -2.44 10.43 -1.34
CA LEU A 62 -1.10 9.88 -1.34
C LEU A 62 -0.65 9.58 -2.78
N ASP A 63 0.65 9.38 -2.94
CA ASP A 63 1.24 8.80 -4.14
C ASP A 63 0.68 7.39 -4.41
N TYR A 64 0.66 6.99 -5.67
CA TYR A 64 0.04 5.74 -6.11
C TYR A 64 0.77 4.50 -5.56
N LEU A 65 2.08 4.61 -5.33
CA LEU A 65 2.93 3.57 -4.74
C LEU A 65 3.30 3.92 -3.30
N GLN A 66 2.99 3.02 -2.38
CA GLN A 66 3.36 3.14 -0.97
C GLN A 66 4.19 1.93 -0.53
N VAL A 67 5.24 2.18 0.25
CA VAL A 67 6.24 1.17 0.61
C VAL A 67 6.31 0.99 2.12
N PHE A 68 6.08 -0.24 2.57
CA PHE A 68 6.29 -0.66 3.95
C PHE A 68 7.57 -1.49 4.06
N GLN A 69 8.46 -1.12 4.97
CA GLN A 69 9.71 -1.81 5.23
C GLN A 69 9.65 -2.58 6.54
N ASP A 70 10.13 -3.81 6.51
CA ASP A 70 10.41 -4.64 7.67
C ASP A 70 11.83 -5.20 7.52
N ASP A 71 12.73 -4.84 8.45
CA ASP A 71 14.14 -5.26 8.40
C ASP A 71 14.32 -6.76 8.64
N THR A 72 13.27 -7.48 9.04
CA THR A 72 13.26 -8.93 9.19
C THR A 72 12.84 -9.68 7.93
N LYS A 73 12.41 -8.97 6.88
CA LYS A 73 11.92 -9.53 5.61
C LYS A 73 12.93 -9.27 4.51
N SER A 74 12.95 -10.17 3.51
CA SER A 74 13.86 -10.05 2.37
C SER A 74 13.48 -8.94 1.40
N GLU A 75 12.19 -8.58 1.36
CA GLU A 75 11.64 -7.58 0.46
C GLU A 75 10.63 -6.70 1.19
N PRO A 76 10.51 -5.41 0.85
CA PRO A 76 9.45 -4.55 1.36
C PRO A 76 8.08 -5.00 0.84
N LEU A 77 7.02 -4.57 1.52
CA LEU A 77 5.65 -4.72 1.06
C LEU A 77 5.23 -3.45 0.31
N TRP A 78 4.84 -3.60 -0.96
CA TRP A 78 4.32 -2.51 -1.77
C TRP A 78 2.80 -2.53 -1.77
N PHE A 79 2.20 -1.34 -1.80
CA PHE A 79 0.81 -1.11 -2.15
C PHE A 79 0.76 -0.19 -3.35
N ILE A 80 0.08 -0.63 -4.41
CA ILE A 80 -0.17 0.17 -5.61
C ILE A 80 -1.67 0.40 -5.72
N GLU A 81 -2.09 1.65 -5.76
CA GLU A 81 -3.45 2.01 -6.19
C GLU A 81 -3.43 2.32 -7.69
N ASP A 82 -4.03 1.43 -8.48
CA ASP A 82 -4.23 1.67 -9.91
C ASP A 82 -5.27 2.78 -10.12
N GLY A 83 -5.24 3.37 -11.33
CA GLY A 83 -6.23 4.34 -11.78
C GLY A 83 -7.65 3.76 -11.94
N GLU A 84 -8.49 4.45 -12.69
CA GLU A 84 -9.89 4.06 -12.89
C GLU A 84 -10.02 2.62 -13.41
N GLY A 85 -10.85 1.80 -12.74
CA GLY A 85 -11.10 0.41 -13.10
C GLY A 85 -9.99 -0.60 -12.74
N GLY A 86 -8.92 -0.17 -12.05
CA GLY A 86 -7.87 -1.05 -11.56
C GLY A 86 -8.12 -1.59 -10.15
N ALA A 87 -7.07 -2.00 -9.44
CA ALA A 87 -7.17 -2.51 -8.07
C ALA A 87 -6.25 -1.75 -7.10
N ILE A 88 -6.47 -1.97 -5.80
CA ILE A 88 -5.45 -1.69 -4.80
C ILE A 88 -4.71 -3.01 -4.57
N THR A 89 -3.46 -3.07 -4.98
CA THR A 89 -2.69 -4.32 -4.98
C THR A 89 -1.58 -4.26 -3.95
N ALA A 90 -1.60 -5.21 -3.01
CA ALA A 90 -0.47 -5.50 -2.14
C ALA A 90 0.44 -6.56 -2.78
N LEU A 91 1.71 -6.24 -3.00
CA LEU A 91 2.64 -7.11 -3.71
C LEU A 91 4.09 -6.97 -3.21
N LEU A 92 4.95 -7.92 -3.55
CA LEU A 92 6.39 -7.77 -3.41
C LEU A 92 6.96 -7.09 -4.67
N PRO A 93 8.10 -6.38 -4.58
CA PRO A 93 8.76 -5.79 -5.76
C PRO A 93 9.05 -6.82 -6.85
N SER A 94 9.36 -8.07 -6.49
CA SER A 94 9.62 -9.16 -7.43
C SER A 94 8.38 -9.69 -8.16
N ASP A 95 7.17 -9.30 -7.73
CA ASP A 95 5.91 -9.65 -8.41
C ASP A 95 5.51 -8.60 -9.48
N TYR A 96 6.20 -7.45 -9.54
CA TYR A 96 5.94 -6.35 -10.47
C TYR A 96 6.84 -6.44 -11.71
#